data_AF-A0A1I0CZ65-F1
#
_entry.id   AF-A0A1I0CZ65-F1
#
_cell.length_a   1.000
_cell.length_b   1.000
_cell.length_c   1.000
_cell.angle_alpha   90.00
_cell.angle_beta   90.00
_cell.angle_gamma   90.00
#
_symmetry.space_group_name_H-M   'P 1'
#
loop_
_entity.id
_entity.type
_entity.pdbx_description
1 polymer ?
#
loop_
_entity_poly.entity_id
_entity_poly.type
_entity_poly.pdbx_seq_one_letter_code
_entity_poly.pdbx_strand_id
1 'polypeptide(L)'
;MESQFLEEELSTQNKSYTEIFKEVLPFYISIGMSIDQFYNQDVTLATVYRKAYDIKNERDNNQLWLQGMYIYDAISTSIYNAFCRKAGQQAASYTSKPYPINQKQLEEDHEKTVERERAKAKVWMENWVNAYK
;
A
#
# COMPACT_ATOMS: atom_id res chain seq x y z
N MET A 1 12.99 -24.48 -7.42
CA MET A 1 13.44 -23.09 -7.65
C MET A 1 14.76 -23.11 -8.42
N GLU A 2 15.78 -23.86 -7.97
CA GLU A 2 17.02 -24.09 -8.74
C GLU A 2 16.81 -24.81 -10.08
N SER A 3 15.83 -25.72 -10.17
CA SER A 3 15.51 -26.45 -11.40
C SER A 3 14.93 -25.56 -12.52
N GLN A 4 14.12 -24.56 -12.15
CA GLN A 4 13.55 -23.59 -13.11
C GLN A 4 14.63 -22.64 -13.61
N PHE A 5 15.57 -22.26 -12.74
CA PHE A 5 16.70 -21.40 -13.09
C PHE A 5 17.64 -22.08 -14.09
N LEU A 6 17.91 -23.39 -13.89
CA LEU A 6 18.73 -24.19 -14.80
C LEU A 6 18.05 -24.45 -16.16
N GLU A 7 16.72 -24.61 -16.19
CA GLU A 7 15.96 -24.73 -17.44
C GLU A 7 15.95 -23.43 -18.26
N GLU A 8 15.88 -22.27 -17.59
CA GLU A 8 15.91 -20.96 -18.24
C GLU A 8 17.29 -20.63 -18.84
N GLU A 9 18.38 -21.00 -18.16
CA GLU A 9 19.77 -20.89 -18.65
C GLU A 9 20.06 -21.85 -19.83
N LEU A 10 19.52 -23.07 -19.83
CA LEU A 10 19.66 -24.02 -20.95
C LEU A 10 18.87 -23.58 -22.19
N SER A 11 17.72 -22.90 -22.01
CA SER A 11 16.91 -22.40 -23.12
C SER A 11 17.54 -21.21 -23.86
N THR A 12 18.38 -20.44 -23.17
CA THR A 12 19.06 -19.26 -23.72
C THR A 12 20.35 -19.62 -24.45
N GLN A 13 20.94 -20.79 -24.20
CA GLN A 13 22.15 -21.27 -24.88
C GLN A 13 21.98 -21.55 -26.39
N ASN A 14 20.75 -21.74 -26.89
CA ASN A 14 20.49 -22.07 -28.30
C ASN A 14 19.73 -20.97 -29.08
N LYS A 15 19.41 -19.83 -28.47
CA LYS A 15 18.68 -18.74 -29.14
C LYS A 15 19.64 -17.74 -29.77
N SER A 16 19.31 -17.25 -30.95
CA SER A 16 20.02 -16.11 -31.52
C SER A 16 19.74 -14.85 -30.70
N TYR A 17 20.69 -13.91 -30.67
CA TYR A 17 20.47 -12.61 -30.01
C TYR A 17 19.18 -11.94 -30.49
N THR A 18 18.89 -11.97 -31.79
CA THR A 18 17.67 -11.41 -32.38
C THR A 18 16.39 -12.00 -31.77
N GLU A 19 16.36 -13.30 -31.48
CA GLU A 19 15.20 -13.94 -30.85
C GLU A 19 15.04 -13.48 -29.40
N ILE A 20 16.14 -13.37 -28.65
CA ILE A 20 16.13 -12.86 -27.27
C ILE A 20 15.56 -11.43 -27.23
N PHE A 21 16.02 -10.55 -28.12
CA PHE A 21 15.52 -9.17 -28.19
C PHE A 21 14.02 -9.11 -28.56
N LYS A 22 13.54 -10.01 -29.42
CA LYS A 22 12.11 -10.11 -29.76
C LYS A 22 11.26 -10.59 -28.57
N GLU A 23 11.78 -11.50 -27.76
CA GLU A 23 11.08 -12.03 -26.58
C GLU A 23 10.94 -10.99 -25.47
N VAL A 24 11.95 -10.16 -25.25
CA VAL A 24 11.91 -9.13 -24.19
C VAL A 24 11.19 -7.84 -24.61
N LEU A 25 11.09 -7.56 -25.91
CA LEU A 25 10.50 -6.33 -26.44
C LEU A 25 9.08 -6.03 -25.89
N PRO A 26 8.12 -7.00 -25.83
CA PRO A 26 6.79 -6.74 -25.30
C PRO A 26 6.79 -6.21 -23.85
N PHE A 27 7.73 -6.66 -23.02
CA PHE A 27 7.88 -6.17 -21.66
C PHE A 27 8.33 -4.71 -21.62
N TYR A 28 9.31 -4.32 -22.46
CA TYR A 28 9.75 -2.93 -22.51
C TYR A 28 8.68 -1.99 -23.07
N ILE A 29 7.87 -2.48 -24.02
CA ILE A 29 6.70 -1.73 -24.51
C ILE A 29 5.66 -1.55 -23.40
N SER A 30 5.39 -2.59 -22.58
CA SER A 30 4.37 -2.51 -21.52
C SER A 30 4.72 -1.50 -20.43
N ILE A 31 6.01 -1.27 -20.17
CA ILE A 31 6.51 -0.26 -19.23
C ILE A 31 6.67 1.14 -19.85
N GLY A 32 6.33 1.30 -21.13
CA GLY A 32 6.28 2.60 -21.82
C GLY A 32 7.52 2.98 -22.63
N MET A 33 8.38 2.02 -22.98
CA MET A 33 9.50 2.23 -23.89
C MET A 33 9.05 2.08 -25.35
N SER A 34 9.43 3.01 -26.22
CA SER A 34 9.13 2.90 -27.65
C SER A 34 10.07 1.92 -28.37
N ILE A 35 9.63 1.39 -29.52
CA ILE A 35 10.43 0.47 -30.35
C ILE A 35 11.74 1.15 -30.80
N ASP A 36 11.67 2.43 -31.20
CA ASP A 36 12.85 3.20 -31.60
C ASP A 36 13.85 3.35 -30.43
N GLN A 37 13.34 3.67 -29.24
CA GLN A 37 14.15 3.73 -28.03
C GLN A 37 14.84 2.41 -27.71
N PHE A 38 14.16 1.29 -27.95
CA PHE A 38 14.68 -0.03 -27.60
C PHE A 38 15.77 -0.52 -28.55
N TYR A 39 15.62 -0.28 -29.87
CA TYR A 39 16.58 -0.78 -30.87
C TYR A 39 17.65 0.24 -31.27
N ASN A 40 17.33 1.54 -31.31
CA ASN A 40 18.16 2.55 -31.96
C ASN A 40 18.81 3.54 -30.98
N GLN A 41 18.27 3.68 -29.76
CA GLN A 41 18.82 4.58 -28.75
C GLN A 41 19.82 3.85 -27.84
N ASP A 42 20.31 4.56 -26.82
CA ASP A 42 21.28 4.01 -25.87
C ASP A 42 20.76 2.77 -25.13
N VAL A 43 21.57 1.71 -25.12
CA VAL A 43 21.30 0.43 -24.43
C VAL A 43 21.10 0.63 -22.93
N THR A 44 21.73 1.65 -22.33
CA THR A 44 21.55 1.94 -20.89
C THR A 44 20.11 2.33 -20.55
N LEU A 45 19.35 2.82 -21.52
CA LEU A 45 17.96 3.24 -21.34
C LEU A 45 17.08 2.08 -20.87
N ALA A 46 17.26 0.88 -21.41
CA ALA A 46 16.54 -0.31 -20.97
C ALA A 46 16.72 -0.59 -19.47
N THR A 47 17.93 -0.37 -18.94
CA THR A 47 18.21 -0.51 -17.50
C THR A 47 17.50 0.56 -16.67
N VAL A 48 17.43 1.80 -17.17
CA VAL A 48 16.70 2.89 -16.52
C VAL A 48 15.20 2.59 -16.46
N TYR A 49 14.61 2.13 -17.56
CA TYR A 49 13.19 1.74 -17.60
C TYR A 49 12.88 0.59 -16.64
N ARG A 50 13.76 -0.42 -16.54
CA ARG A 50 13.61 -1.48 -15.53
C ARG A 50 13.59 -0.94 -14.11
N LYS A 51 14.54 -0.08 -13.75
CA LYS A 51 14.56 0.55 -12.42
C LYS A 51 13.30 1.37 -12.16
N ALA A 52 12.81 2.09 -13.16
CA ALA A 52 11.57 2.87 -13.05
C ALA A 52 10.35 1.95 -12.82
N TYR A 53 10.29 0.82 -13.52
CA TYR A 53 9.26 -0.21 -13.32
C TYR A 53 9.31 -0.80 -11.90
N ASP A 54 10.49 -1.14 -11.39
CA ASP A 54 10.65 -1.71 -10.05
C ASP A 54 10.15 -0.72 -8.97
N ILE A 55 10.57 0.54 -9.06
CA ILE A 55 10.12 1.61 -8.15
C ILE A 55 8.60 1.79 -8.23
N LYS A 56 8.01 1.71 -9.43
CA LYS A 56 6.55 1.79 -9.60
C LYS A 56 5.86 0.61 -8.92
N ASN A 57 6.36 -0.60 -9.13
CA ASN A 57 5.79 -1.81 -8.55
C ASN A 57 5.86 -1.80 -7.01
N GLU A 58 6.95 -1.28 -6.43
CA GLU A 58 7.07 -1.07 -4.98
C GLU A 58 6.03 -0.07 -4.45
N ARG A 59 5.83 1.05 -5.16
CA ARG A 59 4.80 2.04 -4.81
C ARG A 59 3.40 1.42 -4.85
N ASP A 60 3.10 0.69 -5.92
CA ASP A 60 1.80 0.04 -6.11
C ASP A 60 1.56 -1.02 -5.01
N ASN A 61 2.58 -1.81 -4.66
CA ASN A 61 2.50 -2.77 -3.56
C ASN A 61 2.19 -2.10 -2.22
N ASN A 62 2.86 -0.99 -1.91
CA ASN A 62 2.59 -0.23 -0.68
C ASN A 62 1.17 0.35 -0.66
N GLN A 63 0.67 0.83 -1.80
CA GLN A 63 -0.70 1.34 -1.92
C GLN A 63 -1.74 0.23 -1.75
N LEU A 64 -1.52 -0.93 -2.36
CA LEU A 64 -2.41 -2.10 -2.23
C LEU A 64 -2.42 -2.62 -0.80
N TRP A 65 -1.27 -2.61 -0.12
CA TRP A 65 -1.20 -2.98 1.29
C TRP A 65 -2.04 -2.04 2.18
N LEU A 66 -1.93 -0.73 1.96
CA LEU A 66 -2.73 0.27 2.65
C LEU A 66 -4.23 0.11 2.35
N GLN A 67 -4.59 -0.18 1.09
CA GLN A 67 -5.97 -0.47 0.70
C GLN A 67 -6.50 -1.73 1.41
N GLY A 68 -5.67 -2.77 1.52
CA GLY A 68 -6.00 -4.00 2.24
C GLY A 68 -6.35 -3.75 3.70
N MET A 69 -5.63 -2.84 4.37
CA MET A 69 -5.94 -2.42 5.75
C MET A 69 -7.33 -1.78 5.86
N TYR A 70 -7.68 -0.87 4.94
CA TYR A 70 -9.01 -0.27 4.91
C TYR A 70 -10.13 -1.30 4.66
N ILE A 71 -9.92 -2.22 3.72
CA ILE A 71 -10.88 -3.30 3.43
C ILE A 71 -11.04 -4.20 4.66
N TYR A 72 -9.94 -4.56 5.30
CA TYR A 72 -9.95 -5.35 6.53
C TYR A 72 -10.77 -4.68 7.63
N ASP A 73 -10.54 -3.40 7.90
CA ASP A 73 -11.25 -2.65 8.95
C ASP A 73 -12.75 -2.54 8.64
N ALA A 74 -13.12 -2.31 7.37
CA ALA A 74 -14.52 -2.25 6.94
C ALA A 74 -15.23 -3.60 7.13
N ILE A 75 -14.60 -4.69 6.69
CA ILE A 75 -15.17 -6.05 6.83
C ILE A 75 -15.25 -6.44 8.31
N SER A 76 -14.18 -6.22 9.08
CA SER A 76 -14.13 -6.52 10.51
C SER A 76 -15.24 -5.78 11.27
N THR A 77 -15.38 -4.48 11.03
CA THR A 77 -16.44 -3.65 11.63
C THR A 77 -17.83 -4.15 11.25
N SER A 78 -18.04 -4.50 9.98
CA SER A 78 -19.33 -5.00 9.50
C SER A 78 -19.71 -6.33 10.14
N ILE A 79 -18.76 -7.28 10.20
CA ILE A 79 -18.95 -8.60 10.84
C ILE A 79 -19.23 -8.44 12.33
N TYR A 80 -18.46 -7.60 13.02
CA TYR A 80 -18.67 -7.33 14.44
C TYR A 80 -20.07 -6.77 14.71
N ASN A 81 -20.49 -5.78 13.92
CA ASN A 81 -21.79 -5.14 14.07
C ASN A 81 -22.97 -6.07 13.78
N ALA A 82 -22.80 -6.98 12.82
CA ALA A 82 -23.82 -7.93 12.43
C ALA A 82 -23.97 -9.10 13.42
N PHE A 83 -22.85 -9.66 13.90
CA PHE A 83 -22.86 -10.95 14.62
C PHE A 83 -22.37 -10.87 16.07
N CYS A 84 -21.46 -9.97 16.41
CA CYS A 84 -20.80 -9.97 17.72
C CYS A 84 -21.32 -8.87 18.67
N ARG A 85 -22.05 -7.89 18.15
CA ARG A 85 -22.56 -6.76 18.93
C ARG A 85 -23.66 -7.21 19.89
N LYS A 86 -23.52 -6.84 21.17
CA LYS A 86 -24.54 -7.10 22.20
C LYS A 86 -25.74 -6.16 22.05
N ALA A 87 -26.92 -6.65 22.42
CA ALA A 87 -28.13 -5.84 22.46
C ALA A 87 -27.95 -4.60 23.36
N GLY A 88 -28.30 -3.42 22.85
CA GLY A 88 -28.14 -2.13 23.56
C GLY A 88 -26.77 -1.44 23.36
N GLN A 89 -25.77 -2.11 22.79
CA GLN A 89 -24.48 -1.48 22.48
C GLN A 89 -24.54 -0.74 21.13
N GLN A 90 -23.92 0.44 21.06
CA GLN A 90 -23.78 1.18 19.79
C GLN A 90 -22.91 0.40 18.79
N ALA A 91 -23.21 0.56 17.50
CA ALA A 91 -22.43 -0.05 16.42
C ALA A 91 -21.01 0.52 16.41
N ALA A 92 -20.02 -0.36 16.23
CA ALA A 92 -18.65 0.06 15.93
C ALA A 92 -18.64 0.85 14.63
N SER A 93 -17.91 1.96 14.61
CA SER A 93 -17.80 2.82 13.43
C SER A 93 -16.53 2.48 12.68
N TYR A 94 -16.60 2.51 11.36
CA TYR A 94 -15.42 2.44 10.51
C TYR A 94 -14.47 3.61 10.80
N THR A 95 -13.19 3.43 10.47
CA THR A 95 -12.19 4.47 10.67
C THR A 95 -12.62 5.81 10.02
N SER A 96 -12.65 6.87 10.85
CA SER A 96 -13.12 8.21 10.46
C SER A 96 -12.05 9.11 9.83
N LYS A 97 -10.78 8.69 9.91
CA LYS A 97 -9.62 9.44 9.39
C LYS A 97 -8.69 8.52 8.59
N PRO A 98 -7.98 9.02 7.58
CA PRO A 98 -6.97 8.22 6.89
C PRO A 98 -5.88 7.71 7.85
N TYR A 99 -5.32 6.53 7.57
CA TYR A 99 -4.13 6.05 8.26
C TYR A 99 -2.94 6.98 7.98
N PRO A 100 -2.16 7.33 9.00
CA PRO A 100 -0.97 8.16 8.83
C PRO A 100 0.09 7.38 8.06
N ILE A 101 0.66 8.02 7.03
CA ILE A 101 1.74 7.42 6.23
C ILE A 101 3.10 7.83 6.81
N ASN A 102 3.17 9.03 7.39
CA ASN A 102 4.40 9.61 7.91
C ASN A 102 4.39 9.67 9.45
N GLN A 103 5.57 9.57 10.05
CA GLN A 103 5.73 9.65 11.51
C GLN A 103 5.23 10.98 12.09
N LYS A 104 5.44 12.10 11.39
CA LYS A 104 4.90 13.40 11.79
C LYS A 104 3.37 13.42 11.85
N GLN A 105 2.71 12.78 10.88
CA GLN A 105 1.25 12.68 10.88
C GLN A 105 0.76 11.84 12.06
N LEU A 106 1.49 10.76 12.38
CA LEU A 106 1.18 9.91 13.53
C LEU A 106 1.31 10.68 14.86
N GLU A 107 2.38 11.45 15.03
CA GLU A 107 2.62 12.29 16.21
C GLU A 107 1.54 13.37 16.35
N GLU A 108 1.22 14.09 15.27
CA GLU A 108 0.17 15.10 15.27
C GLU A 108 -1.21 14.51 15.59
N ASP A 109 -1.54 13.33 15.07
CA ASP A 109 -2.80 12.67 15.38
C ASP A 109 -2.85 12.21 16.85
N HIS A 110 -1.72 11.74 17.39
CA HIS A 110 -1.61 11.37 18.80
C HIS A 110 -1.75 12.59 19.73
N GLU A 111 -1.13 13.72 19.39
CA GLU A 111 -1.31 14.96 20.15
C GLU A 111 -2.78 15.40 20.15
N LYS A 112 -3.43 15.38 18.97
CA LYS A 112 -4.86 15.73 18.84
C LYS A 112 -5.77 14.78 19.61
N THR A 113 -5.45 13.48 19.72
CA THR A 113 -6.24 12.55 20.54
C THR A 113 -6.05 12.83 22.01
N VAL A 114 -4.82 13.04 22.47
CA VAL A 114 -4.49 13.38 23.87
C VAL A 114 -5.18 14.68 24.29
N GLU A 115 -5.14 15.73 23.46
CA GLU A 115 -5.82 17.00 23.74
C GLU A 115 -7.34 16.82 23.86
N ARG A 116 -7.94 16.03 22.97
CA ARG A 116 -9.38 15.73 23.01
C ARG A 116 -9.77 14.97 24.27
N GLU A 117 -8.96 14.04 24.73
CA GLU A 117 -9.17 13.31 25.99
C GLU A 117 -9.04 14.22 27.20
N ARG A 118 -8.03 15.09 27.23
CA ARG A 118 -7.87 16.10 28.29
C ARG A 118 -9.07 17.03 28.36
N ALA A 119 -9.58 17.51 27.21
CA ALA A 119 -10.77 18.35 27.16
C ALA A 119 -12.01 17.63 27.70
N LYS A 120 -12.23 16.36 27.30
CA LYS A 120 -13.33 15.53 27.82
C LYS A 120 -13.23 15.32 29.32
N ALA A 121 -12.04 15.02 29.84
CA ALA A 121 -11.80 14.81 31.27
C ALA A 121 -12.08 16.09 32.07
N LYS A 122 -11.68 17.26 31.54
CA LYS A 122 -11.96 18.55 32.17
C LYS A 122 -13.47 18.82 32.28
N VAL A 123 -14.21 18.66 31.18
CA VAL A 123 -15.68 18.83 31.19
C VAL A 123 -16.35 17.83 32.12
N TRP A 124 -15.89 16.57 32.14
CA TRP A 124 -16.41 15.57 33.07
C TRP A 124 -16.18 15.96 34.53
N MET A 125 -14.97 16.44 34.87
CA MET A 125 -14.63 16.89 36.21
C MET A 125 -15.45 18.13 36.62
N GLU A 126 -15.61 19.11 35.72
CA GLU A 126 -16.45 20.29 35.95
C GLU A 126 -17.92 19.90 36.23
N ASN A 127 -18.49 19.01 35.40
CA ASN A 127 -19.84 18.49 35.61
C ASN A 127 -19.98 17.71 36.91
N TRP A 128 -18.97 16.91 37.27
CA TRP A 128 -18.94 16.17 38.53
C TRP A 128 -18.93 17.12 39.72
N VAL A 129 -18.03 18.11 39.75
CA VAL A 129 -17.98 19.10 40.84
C VAL A 129 -19.29 19.89 40.97
N ASN A 130 -19.89 20.29 39.85
CA ASN A 130 -21.16 21.01 39.86
C ASN A 130 -22.34 20.17 40.37
N ALA A 131 -22.32 18.84 40.22
CA ALA A 131 -23.38 17.96 40.70
C ALA A 131 -23.40 17.80 42.24
N TYR A 132 -22.30 18.13 42.93
CA TYR A 132 -22.20 18.06 44.39
C TYR A 132 -22.34 19.41 45.09
N LYS A 133 -22.62 20.48 44.33
CA LYS A 133 -22.76 21.85 44.83
C LYS A 133 -24.23 22.25 44.90
#